data_AF-A0A9P0LTY6-F1
#
_entry.id   AF-A0A9P0LTY6-F1
#
_cell.length_a   1.000
_cell.length_b   1.000
_cell.length_c   1.000
_cell.angle_alpha   90.00
_cell.angle_beta   90.00
_cell.angle_gamma   90.00
#
_symmetry.space_group_name_H-M   'P 1'
#
loop_
_entity.id
_entity.type
_entity.pdbx_description
1 polymer ?
#
loop_
_entity_poly.entity_id
_entity_poly.type
_entity_poly.pdbx_seq_one_letter_code
_entity_poly.pdbx_strand_id
1 'polypeptide(L)'
;MSRRLKFMSFNVRSIQSGFLTLKEYVVDCAADVLGLSETWLTPDIDSSSVFINDFNVVRADRNSRGGGVAFYVRNGIAFKILHSNITAVLEELWISVKVNQRKYCLAIVYRPPSANVLDCFHQLTESLTNLSLDNDYAIVMGDFNINVLVNDGRSEMLNCFLESFDLSQLAHTYNFQ
;
A
#
# COMPACT_ATOMS: atom_id res chain seq x y z
N MET A 1 -26.47 -10.85 4.36
CA MET A 1 -25.98 -9.46 4.45
C MET A 1 -24.62 -9.38 3.78
N SER A 2 -24.40 -8.42 2.89
CA SER A 2 -23.10 -8.20 2.25
C SER A 2 -22.14 -7.58 3.27
N ARG A 3 -21.02 -8.26 3.57
CA ARG A 3 -19.96 -7.72 4.43
C ARG A 3 -19.19 -6.67 3.65
N ARG A 4 -19.03 -5.47 4.24
CA ARG A 4 -18.12 -4.44 3.75
C ARG A 4 -16.74 -4.70 4.34
N LEU A 5 -15.70 -4.63 3.51
CA LEU A 5 -14.32 -4.67 4.01
C LEU A 5 -13.82 -3.26 4.32
N LYS A 6 -13.03 -3.14 5.39
CA LYS A 6 -12.33 -1.92 5.77
C LYS A 6 -10.85 -2.00 5.38
N PHE A 7 -10.45 -1.10 4.49
CA PHE A 7 -9.06 -0.94 4.07
C PHE A 7 -8.45 0.26 4.79
N MET A 8 -7.21 0.14 5.25
CA MET A 8 -6.46 1.24 5.86
C MET A 8 -5.00 1.20 5.40
N SER A 9 -4.33 2.34 5.43
CA SER A 9 -2.91 2.43 5.14
C SER A 9 -2.15 3.42 6.01
N PHE A 10 -0.89 3.11 6.33
CA PHE A 10 -0.01 3.98 7.11
C PHE A 10 1.43 3.97 6.58
N ASN A 11 2.08 5.14 6.60
CA ASN A 11 3.54 5.19 6.65
C ASN A 11 3.95 5.04 8.12
N VAL A 12 4.65 3.95 8.45
CA VAL A 12 4.96 3.60 9.86
C VAL A 12 6.36 3.99 10.31
N ARG A 13 7.24 4.45 9.39
CA ARG A 13 8.63 4.85 9.70
C ARG A 13 9.35 3.89 10.67
N SER A 14 9.29 2.59 10.35
CA SER A 14 9.63 1.41 11.18
C SER A 14 8.45 0.78 11.92
N ILE A 15 8.10 -0.45 11.54
CA ILE A 15 7.12 -1.25 12.29
C ILE A 15 7.64 -1.52 13.71
N GLN A 16 8.92 -1.86 13.86
CA GLN A 16 9.48 -2.33 15.13
C GLN A 16 9.45 -1.25 16.23
N SER A 17 9.61 0.03 15.89
CA SER A 17 9.59 1.13 16.88
C SER A 17 8.18 1.40 17.41
N GLY A 18 7.14 1.21 16.60
CA GLY A 18 5.74 1.51 16.92
C GLY A 18 4.82 0.29 17.00
N PHE A 19 5.36 -0.92 17.11
CA PHE A 19 4.60 -2.14 16.85
C PHE A 19 3.41 -2.36 17.79
N LEU A 20 3.57 -2.04 19.08
CA LEU A 20 2.47 -2.16 20.06
C LEU A 20 1.32 -1.20 19.73
N THR A 21 1.65 0.05 19.43
CA THR A 21 0.66 1.06 19.03
C THR A 21 -0.04 0.68 17.73
N LEU A 22 0.69 0.15 16.75
CA LEU A 22 0.10 -0.36 15.52
C LEU A 22 -0.90 -1.48 15.80
N LYS A 23 -0.55 -2.43 16.67
CA LYS A 23 -1.45 -3.53 17.08
C LYS A 23 -2.75 -3.03 17.71
N GLU A 24 -2.65 -2.12 18.67
CA GLU A 24 -3.81 -1.52 19.33
C GLU A 24 -4.71 -0.80 18.32
N TYR A 25 -4.11 0.01 17.46
CA TYR A 25 -4.85 0.79 16.46
C TYR A 25 -5.59 -0.10 15.45
N VAL A 26 -4.98 -1.21 15.01
CA VAL A 26 -5.61 -2.17 14.09
C VAL A 26 -6.84 -2.82 14.71
N VAL A 27 -6.81 -3.10 16.01
CA VAL A 27 -7.95 -3.64 16.77
C VAL A 27 -9.06 -2.59 16.87
N ASP A 28 -8.73 -1.37 17.29
CA ASP A 28 -9.70 -0.29 17.52
C ASP A 28 -10.45 0.11 16.23
N CYS A 29 -9.73 0.21 15.12
CA CYS A 29 -10.32 0.59 13.84
C CYS A 29 -11.01 -0.59 13.12
N ALA A 30 -10.84 -1.82 13.64
CA ALA A 30 -11.35 -3.05 13.06
C ALA A 30 -11.00 -3.22 11.57
N ALA A 31 -9.72 -3.05 11.22
CA ALA A 31 -9.21 -3.20 9.86
C ALA A 31 -9.52 -4.59 9.30
N ASP A 32 -9.86 -4.73 8.02
CA ASP A 32 -9.85 -6.03 7.34
C ASP A 32 -8.55 -6.23 6.56
N VAL A 33 -8.04 -5.17 5.94
CA VAL A 33 -6.76 -5.15 5.25
C VAL A 33 -6.04 -3.85 5.59
N LEU A 34 -4.76 -3.98 5.96
CA LEU A 34 -3.89 -2.87 6.36
C LEU A 34 -2.65 -2.85 5.47
N GLY A 35 -2.45 -1.79 4.70
CA GLY A 35 -1.23 -1.55 3.93
C GLY A 35 -0.26 -0.66 4.68
N LEU A 36 1.02 -1.05 4.77
CA LEU A 36 2.06 -0.26 5.43
C LEU A 36 3.16 0.09 4.44
N SER A 37 3.59 1.36 4.46
CA SER A 37 4.82 1.83 3.83
C SER A 37 5.87 2.18 4.90
N GLU A 38 7.15 2.17 4.50
CA GLU A 38 8.28 2.37 5.40
C GLU A 38 8.29 1.38 6.57
N THR A 39 8.15 0.09 6.24
CA THR A 39 8.17 -0.96 7.25
C THR A 39 9.53 -1.07 7.95
N TRP A 40 10.59 -0.70 7.25
CA TRP A 40 12.01 -0.82 7.61
C TRP A 40 12.40 -2.24 8.03
N LEU A 41 11.66 -3.23 7.53
CA LEU A 41 12.03 -4.63 7.64
C LEU A 41 13.07 -4.97 6.58
N THR A 42 13.94 -5.92 6.92
CA THR A 42 14.90 -6.54 6.00
C THR A 42 14.60 -8.04 5.92
N PRO A 43 15.04 -8.73 4.86
CA PRO A 43 14.81 -10.18 4.73
C PRO A 43 15.30 -11.01 5.92
N ASP A 44 16.30 -10.52 6.67
CA ASP A 44 16.85 -11.19 7.85
C ASP A 44 15.94 -11.10 9.10
N ILE A 45 14.95 -10.20 9.08
CA ILE A 45 13.99 -10.06 10.19
C ILE A 45 12.84 -11.03 9.98
N ASP A 46 12.68 -11.99 10.89
CA ASP A 46 11.59 -12.96 10.82
C ASP A 46 10.21 -12.31 11.01
N SER A 47 9.23 -12.74 10.21
CA SER A 47 7.85 -12.21 10.27
C SER A 47 7.15 -12.45 11.61
N SER A 48 7.58 -13.41 12.42
CA SER A 48 7.09 -13.61 13.79
C SER A 48 7.36 -12.41 14.69
N SER A 49 8.42 -11.64 14.45
CA SER A 49 8.73 -10.42 15.20
C SER A 49 7.69 -9.32 15.01
N VAL A 50 6.94 -9.37 13.92
CA VAL A 50 5.89 -8.42 13.56
C VAL A 50 4.52 -9.10 13.44
N PHE A 51 4.32 -10.23 14.12
CA PHE A 51 3.06 -10.97 14.09
C PHE A 51 1.91 -10.24 14.80
N ILE A 52 0.79 -10.04 14.09
CA ILE A 52 -0.47 -9.51 14.63
C ILE A 52 -1.51 -10.64 14.64
N ASN A 53 -2.13 -10.90 15.80
CA ASN A 53 -3.18 -11.91 15.94
C ASN A 53 -4.29 -11.69 14.91
N ASP A 54 -4.77 -12.78 14.31
CA ASP A 54 -5.82 -12.79 13.28
C ASP A 54 -5.47 -12.14 11.95
N PHE A 55 -4.19 -11.90 11.65
CA PHE A 55 -3.75 -11.40 10.35
C PHE A 55 -2.63 -12.25 9.74
N ASN A 56 -2.66 -12.35 8.41
CA ASN A 56 -1.55 -12.82 7.60
C ASN A 56 -0.73 -11.61 7.16
N VAL A 57 0.60 -11.70 7.26
CA VAL A 57 1.51 -10.67 6.76
C VAL A 57 2.07 -11.06 5.40
N VAL A 58 2.06 -10.13 4.46
CA VAL A 58 2.73 -10.20 3.16
C VAL A 58 3.62 -8.97 3.07
N ARG A 59 4.87 -9.13 2.65
CA ARG A 59 5.82 -8.00 2.64
C ARG A 59 6.75 -8.06 1.45
N ALA A 60 7.21 -6.88 1.04
CA ALA A 60 8.30 -6.68 0.11
C ALA A 60 9.31 -5.78 0.81
N ASP A 61 10.44 -6.35 1.19
CA ASP A 61 11.45 -5.68 2.01
C ASP A 61 12.51 -5.02 1.16
N ARG A 62 13.11 -3.96 1.71
CA ARG A 62 14.32 -3.38 1.14
C ARG A 62 15.54 -4.01 1.81
N ASN A 63 16.60 -4.25 1.02
CA ASN A 63 17.89 -4.76 1.52
C ASN A 63 18.71 -3.69 2.26
N SER A 64 18.06 -2.68 2.83
CA SER A 64 18.69 -1.60 3.60
C SER A 64 17.71 -1.06 4.63
N ARG A 65 18.21 -0.28 5.59
CA ARG A 65 17.35 0.50 6.49
C ARG A 65 16.57 1.55 5.68
N GLY A 66 15.29 1.74 6.02
CA GLY A 66 14.40 2.65 5.28
C GLY A 66 13.63 1.93 4.18
N GLY A 67 12.42 2.38 3.87
CA GLY A 67 11.56 1.74 2.87
C GLY A 67 10.95 0.42 3.35
N GLY A 68 10.59 -0.45 2.40
CA GLY A 68 9.80 -1.66 2.58
C GLY A 68 8.29 -1.36 2.64
N VAL A 69 7.51 -2.28 2.09
CA VAL A 69 6.04 -2.23 2.10
C VAL A 69 5.45 -3.56 2.56
N ALA A 70 4.28 -3.54 3.18
CA ALA A 70 3.60 -4.75 3.65
C ALA A 70 2.08 -4.63 3.64
N PHE A 71 1.42 -5.77 3.56
CA PHE A 71 0.00 -5.93 3.87
C PHE A 71 -0.17 -6.83 5.09
N TYR A 72 -1.07 -6.45 5.98
CA TYR A 72 -1.72 -7.36 6.91
C TYR A 72 -3.15 -7.62 6.43
N VAL A 73 -3.48 -8.89 6.18
CA VAL A 73 -4.80 -9.34 5.70
C VAL A 73 -5.46 -10.21 6.75
N ARG A 74 -6.64 -9.82 7.23
CA ARG A 74 -7.35 -10.54 8.29
C ARG A 74 -7.63 -11.99 7.88
N ASN A 75 -7.45 -12.92 8.82
CA ASN A 75 -7.71 -14.33 8.66
C ASN A 75 -9.14 -14.57 8.15
N GLY A 76 -9.27 -15.51 7.21
CA GLY A 76 -10.54 -15.81 6.52
C GLY A 76 -10.81 -14.96 5.29
N ILE A 77 -10.03 -13.91 5.02
CA ILE A 77 -10.08 -13.19 3.74
C ILE A 77 -9.14 -13.88 2.76
N ALA A 78 -9.70 -14.41 1.67
CA ALA A 78 -8.91 -15.02 0.60
C ALA A 78 -8.23 -13.92 -0.24
N PHE A 79 -6.91 -14.04 -0.38
CA PHE A 79 -6.12 -13.14 -1.20
C PHE A 79 -5.06 -13.89 -2.02
N LYS A 80 -4.51 -13.21 -3.04
CA LYS A 80 -3.36 -13.68 -3.82
C LYS A 80 -2.35 -12.55 -3.96
N ILE A 81 -1.07 -12.86 -3.83
CA ILE A 81 0.00 -11.91 -4.21
C ILE A 81 0.03 -11.84 -5.73
N LEU A 82 -0.04 -10.63 -6.27
CA LEU A 82 -0.06 -10.39 -7.71
C LEU A 82 1.33 -10.00 -8.21
N HIS A 83 1.95 -9.05 -7.53
CA HIS A 83 3.20 -8.43 -7.93
C HIS A 83 3.87 -7.78 -6.72
N SER A 84 5.19 -7.72 -6.72
CA SER A 84 5.96 -6.95 -5.75
C SER A 84 7.26 -6.51 -6.39
N ASN A 85 7.62 -5.24 -6.22
CA ASN A 85 8.85 -4.70 -6.77
C ASN A 85 9.40 -3.62 -5.83
N ILE A 86 10.69 -3.71 -5.53
CA ILE A 86 11.40 -2.76 -4.67
C ILE A 86 12.51 -2.14 -5.51
N THR A 87 12.32 -0.89 -5.91
CA THR A 87 13.30 -0.14 -6.70
C THR A 87 13.69 1.16 -5.99
N ALA A 88 14.65 1.88 -6.57
CA ALA A 88 15.04 3.20 -6.06
C ALA A 88 13.97 4.28 -6.28
N VAL A 89 13.01 4.06 -7.21
CA VAL A 89 11.99 5.05 -7.56
C VAL A 89 10.61 4.71 -7.02
N LEU A 90 10.29 3.44 -6.90
CA LEU A 90 9.00 2.94 -6.43
C LEU A 90 9.20 1.61 -5.69
N GLU A 91 8.57 1.53 -4.53
CA GLU A 91 8.42 0.30 -3.75
C GLU A 91 6.93 -0.05 -3.73
N GLU A 92 6.57 -1.22 -4.23
CA GLU A 92 5.17 -1.60 -4.42
C GLU A 92 4.94 -3.08 -4.08
N LEU A 93 3.76 -3.34 -3.52
CA LEU A 93 3.24 -4.68 -3.28
C LEU A 93 1.76 -4.69 -3.65
N TRP A 94 1.38 -5.67 -4.45
CA TRP A 94 0.03 -5.83 -4.98
C TRP A 94 -0.57 -7.17 -4.54
N ILE A 95 -1.80 -7.13 -4.06
CA ILE A 95 -2.59 -8.33 -3.76
C ILE A 95 -3.97 -8.25 -4.42
N SER A 96 -4.53 -9.39 -4.81
CA SER A 96 -5.94 -9.51 -5.21
C SER A 96 -6.75 -10.03 -4.04
N VAL A 97 -7.87 -9.36 -3.74
CA VAL A 97 -8.85 -9.79 -2.73
C VAL A 97 -10.22 -9.93 -3.39
N LYS A 98 -10.94 -11.02 -3.09
CA LYS A 98 -12.29 -11.24 -3.62
C LYS A 98 -13.34 -10.87 -2.57
N VAL A 99 -14.22 -9.91 -2.89
CA VAL A 99 -15.31 -9.45 -2.02
C VAL A 99 -16.60 -9.45 -2.83
N ASN A 100 -17.64 -10.13 -2.34
CA ASN A 100 -18.95 -10.18 -3.00
C ASN A 100 -18.88 -10.50 -4.51
N GLN A 101 -18.08 -11.51 -4.86
CA GLN A 101 -17.80 -11.95 -6.24
C GLN A 101 -16.98 -11.00 -7.12
N ARG A 102 -16.64 -9.80 -6.63
CA ARG A 102 -15.75 -8.85 -7.31
C ARG A 102 -14.31 -9.04 -6.83
N LYS A 103 -13.36 -8.91 -7.75
CA LYS A 103 -11.92 -8.91 -7.45
C LYS A 103 -11.41 -7.48 -7.36
N TYR A 104 -10.69 -7.21 -6.29
CA TYR A 104 -10.04 -5.93 -6.03
C TYR A 104 -8.54 -6.17 -6.07
N CYS A 105 -7.80 -5.47 -6.94
CA CYS A 105 -6.35 -5.36 -6.80
C CYS A 105 -6.03 -4.20 -5.84
N LEU A 106 -5.32 -4.52 -4.77
CA LEU A 106 -4.92 -3.58 -3.73
C LEU A 106 -3.42 -3.37 -3.86
N ALA A 107 -2.99 -2.12 -3.94
CA ALA A 107 -1.59 -1.73 -3.90
C ALA A 107 -1.27 -1.02 -2.60
N ILE A 108 -0.12 -1.35 -2.01
CA ILE A 108 0.57 -0.49 -1.08
C ILE A 108 1.85 0.00 -1.76
N VAL A 109 2.01 1.31 -1.85
CA VAL A 109 3.13 1.94 -2.55
C VAL A 109 3.90 2.89 -1.63
N TYR A 110 5.19 2.98 -1.88
CA TYR A 110 6.04 3.99 -1.29
C TYR A 110 6.96 4.56 -2.36
N ARG A 111 6.87 5.87 -2.59
CA ARG A 111 7.84 6.60 -3.40
C ARG A 111 8.80 7.35 -2.48
N PRO A 112 10.10 7.07 -2.51
CA PRO A 112 11.07 7.90 -1.80
C PRO A 112 10.94 9.39 -2.18
N PRO A 113 11.12 10.34 -1.24
CA PRO A 113 10.92 11.76 -1.52
C PRO A 113 11.90 12.31 -2.57
N SER A 114 13.10 11.74 -2.64
CA SER A 114 14.14 12.10 -3.61
C SER A 114 14.04 11.37 -4.96
N ALA A 115 13.09 10.44 -5.11
CA ALA A 115 12.92 9.69 -6.35
C ALA A 115 12.32 10.57 -7.45
N ASN A 116 12.68 10.27 -8.70
CA ASN A 116 12.07 10.90 -9.86
C ASN A 116 10.58 10.53 -9.96
N VAL A 117 9.73 11.55 -10.08
CA VAL A 117 8.27 11.38 -10.08
C VAL A 117 7.75 10.73 -11.35
N LEU A 118 8.36 11.06 -12.49
CA LEU A 118 7.99 10.50 -13.79
C LEU A 118 8.30 9.00 -13.84
N ASP A 119 9.50 8.60 -13.42
CA ASP A 119 9.89 7.18 -13.40
C ASP A 119 9.00 6.36 -12.45
N CYS A 120 8.62 6.94 -11.30
CA CYS A 120 7.67 6.34 -10.38
C CYS A 120 6.31 6.08 -11.05
N PHE A 121 5.71 7.09 -11.70
CA PHE A 121 4.41 6.90 -12.34
C PHE A 121 4.48 6.03 -13.60
N HIS A 122 5.60 6.01 -14.30
CA HIS A 122 5.83 5.06 -15.39
C HIS A 122 5.75 3.61 -14.90
N GLN A 123 6.53 3.27 -13.85
CA GLN A 123 6.49 1.92 -13.27
C GLN A 123 5.10 1.58 -12.70
N LEU A 124 4.46 2.53 -12.00
CA LEU A 124 3.14 2.29 -11.43
C LEU A 124 2.07 2.07 -12.50
N THR A 125 2.15 2.80 -13.62
CA THR A 125 1.28 2.63 -14.78
C THR A 125 1.46 1.24 -15.38
N GLU A 126 2.71 0.80 -15.61
CA GLU A 126 2.99 -0.54 -16.12
C GLU A 126 2.39 -1.63 -15.22
N SER A 127 2.59 -1.52 -13.90
CA SER A 127 2.02 -2.45 -12.93
C SER A 127 0.49 -2.47 -12.97
N LEU A 128 -0.16 -1.30 -12.92
CA LEU A 128 -1.63 -1.23 -12.91
C LEU A 128 -2.25 -1.67 -14.24
N THR A 129 -1.67 -1.32 -15.39
CA THR A 129 -2.13 -1.78 -16.71
C THR A 129 -2.15 -3.30 -16.77
N ASN A 130 -1.07 -3.98 -16.34
CA ASN A 130 -1.02 -5.44 -16.36
C ASN A 130 -2.03 -6.09 -15.40
N LEU A 131 -2.23 -5.51 -14.22
CA LEU A 131 -3.08 -6.10 -13.18
C LEU A 131 -4.57 -5.80 -13.35
N SER A 132 -4.92 -4.70 -14.02
CA SER A 132 -6.31 -4.32 -14.28
C SER A 132 -7.08 -5.29 -15.19
N LEU A 133 -6.37 -6.08 -16.01
CA LEU A 133 -7.00 -7.04 -16.94
C LEU A 133 -7.79 -8.15 -16.22
N ASP A 134 -7.38 -8.51 -14.99
CA ASP A 134 -7.92 -9.64 -14.24
C ASP A 134 -8.74 -9.25 -13.00
N ASN A 135 -8.88 -7.95 -12.73
CA ASN A 135 -9.53 -7.42 -11.53
C ASN A 135 -10.64 -6.42 -11.90
N ASP A 136 -11.74 -6.42 -11.14
CA ASP A 136 -12.88 -5.51 -11.38
C ASP A 136 -12.58 -4.08 -10.90
N TYR A 137 -11.77 -3.93 -9.86
CA TYR A 137 -11.47 -2.65 -9.21
C TYR A 137 -10.02 -2.58 -8.76
N ALA A 138 -9.47 -1.37 -8.75
CA ALA A 138 -8.16 -1.07 -8.17
C ALA A 138 -8.29 -0.15 -6.96
N ILE A 139 -7.51 -0.42 -5.92
CA ILE A 139 -7.34 0.47 -4.77
C ILE A 139 -5.84 0.66 -4.57
N VAL A 140 -5.34 1.86 -4.85
CA VAL A 140 -3.94 2.22 -4.66
C VAL A 140 -3.82 3.06 -3.39
N MET A 141 -3.02 2.59 -2.44
CA MET A 141 -2.79 3.25 -1.15
C MET A 141 -1.30 3.39 -0.90
N GLY A 142 -0.92 4.30 0.00
CA GLY A 142 0.45 4.45 0.45
C GLY A 142 0.91 5.89 0.45
N ASP A 143 2.22 6.08 0.33
CA ASP A 143 2.85 7.38 0.45
C ASP A 143 3.66 7.70 -0.82
N PHE A 144 3.13 8.64 -1.61
CA PHE A 144 3.76 9.12 -2.83
C PHE A 144 4.80 10.22 -2.58
N ASN A 145 4.91 10.76 -1.36
CA ASN A 145 5.69 11.96 -1.07
C ASN A 145 5.40 13.11 -2.06
N ILE A 146 4.11 13.34 -2.35
CA ILE A 146 3.60 14.43 -3.19
C ILE A 146 2.65 15.27 -2.35
N ASN A 147 2.90 16.58 -2.31
CA ASN A 147 1.98 17.51 -1.68
C ASN A 147 0.88 17.89 -2.66
N VAL A 148 -0.28 17.26 -2.55
CA VAL A 148 -1.44 17.50 -3.42
C VAL A 148 -2.15 18.83 -3.17
N LEU A 149 -1.79 19.56 -2.10
CA LEU A 149 -2.31 20.91 -1.84
C LEU A 149 -1.53 21.99 -2.61
N VAL A 150 -0.36 21.64 -3.16
CA VAL A 150 0.46 22.53 -3.98
C VAL A 150 0.22 22.14 -5.43
N ASN A 151 -0.18 23.10 -6.26
CA ASN A 151 -0.29 22.88 -7.69
C ASN A 151 1.09 23.02 -8.35
N ASP A 152 1.83 21.92 -8.42
CA ASP A 152 3.11 21.82 -9.10
C ASP A 152 3.14 20.63 -10.09
N GLY A 153 4.22 20.50 -10.86
CA GLY A 153 4.33 19.42 -11.84
C GLY A 153 4.22 18.00 -11.24
N ARG A 154 4.44 17.82 -9.93
CA ARG A 154 4.31 16.52 -9.27
C ARG A 154 2.84 16.21 -8.96
N SER A 155 2.08 17.19 -8.47
CA SER A 155 0.64 17.03 -8.29
C SER A 155 -0.08 16.87 -9.63
N GLU A 156 0.36 17.57 -10.67
CA GLU A 156 -0.17 17.42 -12.03
C GLU A 156 0.07 15.99 -12.55
N MET A 157 1.27 15.43 -12.39
CA MET A 157 1.54 14.03 -12.77
C MET A 157 0.67 13.03 -12.02
N LEU A 158 0.44 13.24 -10.72
CA LEU A 158 -0.48 12.39 -9.96
C LEU A 158 -1.90 12.48 -10.52
N ASN A 159 -2.40 13.69 -10.82
CA ASN A 159 -3.73 13.87 -11.40
C ASN A 159 -3.84 13.19 -12.77
N CYS A 160 -2.83 13.33 -13.64
CA CYS A 160 -2.80 12.62 -14.93
C CYS A 160 -2.83 11.09 -14.75
N PHE A 161 -2.10 10.55 -13.78
CA PHE A 161 -2.16 9.12 -13.46
C PHE A 161 -3.57 8.72 -13.02
N LEU A 162 -4.19 9.47 -12.11
CA LEU A 162 -5.55 9.18 -11.63
C LEU A 162 -6.57 9.20 -12.78
N GLU A 163 -6.53 10.23 -13.62
CA GLU A 163 -7.41 10.37 -14.79
C GLU A 163 -7.22 9.23 -15.80
N SER A 164 -5.99 8.80 -16.05
CA SER A 164 -5.68 7.74 -17.02
C SER A 164 -6.27 6.37 -16.66
N PHE A 165 -6.57 6.14 -15.38
CA PHE A 165 -7.13 4.88 -14.87
C PHE A 165 -8.54 5.05 -14.26
N ASP A 166 -9.19 6.20 -14.46
CA ASP A 166 -10.49 6.53 -13.86
C ASP A 166 -10.51 6.33 -12.33
N LEU A 167 -9.40 6.69 -11.67
CA LEU A 167 -9.24 6.57 -10.23
C LEU A 167 -9.79 7.82 -9.54
N SER A 168 -10.57 7.60 -8.49
CA SER A 168 -11.05 8.66 -7.62
C SER A 168 -10.30 8.66 -6.29
N GLN A 169 -9.94 9.85 -5.83
CA GLN A 169 -9.30 10.01 -4.52
C GLN A 169 -10.34 9.86 -3.40
N LEU A 170 -10.13 8.87 -2.53
CA LEU A 170 -11.02 8.59 -1.40
C LEU A 170 -10.56 9.24 -0.08
N ALA A 171 -9.29 9.62 0.02
CA ALA A 171 -8.74 10.28 1.21
C ALA A 171 -8.90 11.80 1.10
N HIS A 172 -9.67 12.39 2.02
CA HIS A 172 -9.87 13.84 2.12
C HIS A 172 -9.19 14.47 3.35
N THR A 173 -8.47 13.66 4.13
CA THR A 173 -7.80 14.09 5.36
C THR A 173 -6.31 13.80 5.22
N TYR A 174 -5.49 14.86 5.21
CA TYR A 174 -4.03 14.76 5.14
C TYR A 174 -3.47 15.02 6.53
N ASN A 175 -2.93 13.99 7.17
CA ASN A 175 -2.16 14.17 8.39
C ASN A 175 -0.69 14.31 7.97
N PHE A 176 -0.22 15.55 7.83
CA PHE A 176 1.21 15.80 7.72
C PHE A 176 1.85 15.55 9.09
N GLN A 177 2.73 14.55 9.17
CA GLN A 177 3.63 14.32 10.31
C GLN A 177 5.06 14.68 9.97
#